data_AF-A0AB39TW60-F1
#
_entry.id   AF-A0AB39TW60-F1
#
_cell.length_a   1.000
_cell.length_b   1.000
_cell.length_c   1.000
_cell.angle_alpha   90.00
_cell.angle_beta   90.00
_cell.angle_gamma   90.00
#
_symmetry.space_group_name_H-M   'P 1'
#
loop_
_entity.id
_entity.type
_entity.pdbx_description
1 polymer ?
#
loop_
_entity_poly.entity_id
_entity_poly.type
_entity_poly.pdbx_seq_one_letter_code
_entity_poly.pdbx_strand_id
1 'polypeptide(L)'
;MSRTTRLRLFLTAAAVLAAALIVAAEQLPGFGGARHPYGERAVAAGLARQTANIVSAVNFDQRGFDTLGEESILFGSVLGAGMLLRLARDEHKRRPAAEPVLPTTRLFGATLLPITLLTGGYLVAHGQLSPGGGFQGGVVLTTALHLAYVAADYRVLKRIRPLAVLDVTDAIAAGSYAALGLIGLAQGAGYLANTLPLGTFNALSSSGLVAVINAAVGVEVGSAVVVLLAHFLDQAVEVTPRRRNR
;
A
#
# COMPACT_ATOMS: atom_id res chain seq x y z
N MET A 1 -1.64 13.33 37.03
CA MET A 1 -2.98 13.87 36.71
C MET A 1 -4.06 12.89 37.17
N SER A 2 -5.15 13.36 37.79
CA SER A 2 -6.27 12.49 38.18
C SER A 2 -7.03 11.94 36.96
N ARG A 3 -7.71 10.79 37.08
CA ARG A 3 -8.58 10.23 36.02
C ARG A 3 -9.61 11.25 35.54
N THR A 4 -10.22 11.98 36.47
CA THR A 4 -11.17 13.06 36.22
C THR A 4 -10.54 14.22 35.43
N THR A 5 -9.31 14.62 35.75
CA THR A 5 -8.60 15.66 34.99
C THR A 5 -8.30 15.20 33.57
N ARG A 6 -7.82 13.96 33.39
CA ARG A 6 -7.56 13.38 32.05
C ARG A 6 -8.83 13.30 31.21
N LEU A 7 -9.94 12.88 31.82
CA LEU A 7 -11.23 12.77 31.13
C LEU A 7 -11.75 14.15 30.72
N ARG A 8 -11.70 15.14 31.63
CA ARG A 8 -12.10 16.52 31.30
C ARG A 8 -11.25 17.08 30.18
N LEU A 9 -9.92 16.93 30.25
CA LEU A 9 -9.02 17.39 29.19
C LEU A 9 -9.35 16.74 27.84
N PHE A 10 -9.53 15.42 27.81
CA PHE A 10 -9.91 14.70 26.60
C PHE A 10 -11.25 15.18 26.04
N LEU A 11 -12.29 15.28 26.86
CA LEU A 11 -13.61 15.71 26.43
C LEU A 11 -13.61 17.15 25.94
N THR A 12 -12.90 18.05 26.61
CA THR A 12 -12.73 19.44 26.15
C THR A 12 -12.00 19.48 24.80
N ALA A 13 -10.90 18.75 24.65
CA ALA A 13 -10.16 18.70 23.39
C ALA A 13 -11.01 18.10 22.25
N ALA A 14 -11.74 17.02 22.53
CA ALA A 14 -12.66 16.39 21.58
C ALA A 14 -13.80 17.33 21.18
N ALA A 15 -14.39 18.07 22.13
CA ALA A 15 -15.43 19.04 21.84
C ALA A 15 -14.92 20.21 20.98
N VAL A 16 -13.72 20.73 21.28
CA VAL A 16 -13.07 21.78 20.47
C VAL A 16 -12.80 21.27 19.05
N LEU A 17 -12.24 20.07 18.91
CA LEU A 17 -11.99 19.46 17.60
C LEU A 17 -13.29 19.23 16.84
N ALA A 18 -14.32 18.69 17.49
CA ALA A 18 -15.63 18.45 16.87
C ALA A 18 -16.27 19.77 16.40
N ALA A 19 -16.25 20.82 17.23
CA ALA A 19 -16.75 22.13 16.85
C ALA A 19 -15.98 22.70 15.65
N ALA A 20 -14.65 22.60 15.65
CA ALA A 20 -13.82 23.03 14.52
C ALA A 20 -14.16 22.26 13.23
N LEU A 21 -14.34 20.95 13.30
CA LEU A 21 -14.70 20.11 12.15
C LEU A 21 -16.11 20.42 11.64
N ILE A 22 -17.08 20.67 12.53
CA ILE A 22 -18.45 21.07 12.15
C ILE A 22 -18.42 22.42 11.42
N VAL A 23 -17.75 23.42 12.01
CA VAL A 23 -17.60 24.75 11.39
C VAL A 23 -16.90 24.66 10.03
N ALA A 24 -15.88 23.81 9.90
CA ALA A 24 -15.21 23.58 8.62
C ALA A 24 -16.15 22.91 7.60
N ALA A 25 -16.95 21.93 8.02
CA ALA A 25 -17.90 21.24 7.15
C ALA A 25 -18.99 22.19 6.63
N GLU A 26 -19.47 23.13 7.46
CA GLU A 26 -20.45 24.16 7.06
C GLU A 26 -19.87 25.18 6.07
N GLN A 27 -18.54 25.35 6.02
CA GLN A 27 -17.86 26.22 5.05
C GLN A 27 -17.57 25.54 3.72
N LEU A 28 -17.83 24.23 3.58
CA LEU A 28 -17.60 23.53 2.33
C LEU A 28 -18.62 23.96 1.26
N PRO A 29 -18.22 24.00 -0.02
CA PRO A 29 -19.17 24.21 -1.12
C PRO A 29 -20.28 23.16 -1.09
N GLY A 30 -21.51 23.60 -1.36
CA GLY A 30 -22.64 22.68 -1.51
C GLY A 30 -22.45 21.70 -2.68
N PHE A 31 -23.13 20.57 -2.63
CA PHE A 31 -23.12 19.56 -3.69
C PHE A 31 -23.79 20.06 -4.97
N GLY A 32 -23.31 19.60 -6.13
CA GLY A 32 -23.94 19.85 -7.44
C GLY A 32 -23.68 21.22 -8.05
N GLY A 33 -22.82 22.06 -7.45
CA GLY A 33 -22.41 23.33 -8.03
C GLY A 33 -21.52 23.18 -9.26
N ALA A 34 -21.55 24.18 -10.15
CA ALA A 34 -20.69 24.21 -11.35
C ALA A 34 -19.22 24.56 -11.06
N ARG A 35 -18.91 24.96 -9.82
CA ARG A 35 -17.55 25.30 -9.40
C ARG A 35 -17.19 24.64 -8.08
N HIS A 36 -15.95 24.16 -8.00
CA HIS A 36 -15.39 23.63 -6.76
C HIS A 36 -13.95 24.14 -6.60
N PRO A 37 -13.67 25.05 -5.63
CA PRO A 37 -12.40 25.77 -5.54
C PRO A 37 -11.18 24.87 -5.38
N TYR A 38 -11.32 23.71 -4.75
CA TYR A 38 -10.24 22.73 -4.61
C TYR A 38 -10.17 21.78 -5.81
N GLY A 39 -11.33 21.45 -6.40
CA GLY A 39 -11.43 20.49 -7.49
C GLY A 39 -10.84 21.06 -8.77
N GLU A 40 -11.21 22.30 -9.11
CA GLU A 40 -10.68 23.02 -10.27
C GLU A 40 -9.15 23.17 -10.19
N ARG A 41 -8.63 23.55 -9.03
CA ARG A 41 -7.17 23.69 -8.82
C ARG A 41 -6.45 22.37 -8.93
N ALA A 42 -6.99 21.30 -8.33
CA ALA A 42 -6.39 19.97 -8.39
C ALA A 42 -6.38 19.41 -9.82
N VAL A 43 -7.47 19.58 -10.57
CA VAL A 43 -7.58 19.17 -11.98
C VAL A 43 -6.59 19.97 -12.84
N ALA A 44 -6.59 21.30 -12.70
CA ALA A 44 -5.68 22.16 -13.47
C ALA A 44 -4.20 21.82 -13.20
N ALA A 45 -3.83 21.62 -11.94
CA ALA A 45 -2.46 21.24 -11.56
C ALA A 45 -2.08 19.85 -12.09
N GLY A 46 -2.99 18.86 -12.04
CA GLY A 46 -2.74 17.53 -12.57
C GLY A 46 -2.54 17.52 -14.09
N LEU A 47 -3.41 18.21 -14.84
CA LEU A 47 -3.30 18.31 -16.29
C LEU A 47 -2.04 19.09 -16.73
N ALA A 48 -1.63 20.13 -15.99
CA ALA A 48 -0.38 20.85 -16.24
C ALA A 48 0.85 19.93 -16.15
N ARG A 49 0.78 18.87 -15.33
CA ARG A 49 1.82 17.85 -15.19
C ARG A 49 1.62 16.62 -16.08
N GLN A 50 0.74 16.71 -17.08
CA GLN A 50 0.45 15.62 -18.02
C GLN A 50 -0.11 14.35 -17.35
N THR A 51 -0.68 14.44 -16.14
CA THR A 51 -1.28 13.30 -15.44
C THR A 51 -2.78 13.24 -15.74
N ALA A 52 -3.23 12.22 -16.47
CA ALA A 52 -4.65 12.08 -16.82
C ALA A 52 -5.51 11.61 -15.63
N ASN A 53 -4.96 10.76 -14.77
CA ASN A 53 -5.59 10.40 -13.51
C ASN A 53 -5.35 11.49 -12.44
N ILE A 54 -6.37 12.34 -12.22
CA ILE A 54 -6.29 13.43 -11.24
C ILE A 54 -6.13 12.93 -9.80
N VAL A 55 -6.64 11.75 -9.46
CA VAL A 55 -6.44 11.16 -8.12
C VAL A 55 -4.96 10.83 -7.92
N SER A 56 -4.29 10.25 -8.92
CA SER A 56 -2.85 10.01 -8.87
C SER A 56 -2.04 11.30 -8.81
N ALA A 57 -2.45 12.35 -9.52
CA ALA A 57 -1.82 13.66 -9.42
C ALA A 57 -1.95 14.24 -8.00
N VAL A 58 -3.12 14.08 -7.38
CA VAL A 58 -3.32 14.51 -5.99
C VAL A 58 -2.42 13.70 -5.05
N ASN A 59 -2.43 12.37 -5.15
CA ASN A 59 -1.74 11.50 -4.20
C ASN A 59 -0.21 11.59 -4.30
N PHE A 60 0.35 11.61 -5.51
CA PHE A 60 1.80 11.46 -5.70
C PHE A 60 2.54 12.78 -5.96
N ASP A 61 1.81 13.88 -6.19
CA ASP A 61 2.42 15.16 -6.55
C ASP A 61 1.90 16.34 -5.70
N GLN A 62 0.58 16.51 -5.55
CA GLN A 62 0.05 17.63 -4.73
C GLN A 62 0.08 17.34 -3.23
N ARG A 63 -0.21 16.09 -2.85
CA ARG A 63 -0.27 15.58 -1.49
C ARG A 63 0.70 14.40 -1.32
N GLY A 64 1.86 14.50 -1.97
CA GLY A 64 2.90 13.46 -1.97
C GLY A 64 3.39 13.06 -0.57
N PHE A 65 3.30 13.95 0.43
CA PHE A 65 3.62 13.64 1.82
C PHE A 65 2.59 12.71 2.48
N ASP A 66 1.32 12.79 2.09
CA ASP A 66 0.28 11.95 2.69
C ASP A 66 0.50 10.50 2.28
N THR A 67 0.78 10.26 0.98
CA THR A 67 1.12 8.93 0.48
C THR A 67 2.44 8.41 1.07
N LEU A 68 3.46 9.26 1.23
CA LEU A 68 4.71 8.87 1.93
C LEU A 68 4.41 8.44 3.38
N GLY A 69 3.48 9.13 4.05
CA GLY A 69 3.02 8.78 5.38
C GLY A 69 2.26 7.46 5.41
N GLU A 70 1.35 7.22 4.47
CA GLU A 70 0.60 5.97 4.31
C GLU A 70 1.54 4.78 4.08
N GLU A 71 2.52 4.94 3.21
CA GLU A 71 3.57 3.95 2.92
C GLU A 71 4.43 3.67 4.16
N SER A 72 4.87 4.72 4.86
CA SER A 72 5.58 4.57 6.14
C SER A 72 4.77 3.83 7.21
N ILE A 73 3.45 4.03 7.25
CA ILE A 73 2.54 3.31 8.17
C ILE A 73 2.47 1.83 7.80
N LEU A 74 2.36 1.51 6.50
CA LEU A 74 2.34 0.13 6.03
C LEU A 74 3.66 -0.58 6.35
N PHE A 75 4.78 -0.01 5.92
CA PHE A 75 6.12 -0.52 6.20
C PHE A 75 6.34 -0.70 7.72
N GLY A 76 5.99 0.30 8.52
CA GLY A 76 6.05 0.22 9.99
C GLY A 76 5.17 -0.89 10.58
N SER A 77 4.01 -1.13 9.98
CA SER A 77 3.10 -2.22 10.38
C SER A 77 3.68 -3.60 10.03
N VAL A 78 4.30 -3.75 8.86
CA VAL A 78 4.98 -4.99 8.46
C VAL A 78 6.17 -5.27 9.35
N LEU A 79 7.01 -4.28 9.63
CA LEU A 79 8.12 -4.41 10.58
C LEU A 79 7.62 -4.78 11.99
N GLY A 80 6.58 -4.09 12.47
CA GLY A 80 5.99 -4.36 13.78
C GLY A 80 5.41 -5.78 13.87
N ALA A 81 4.65 -6.21 12.87
CA ALA A 81 4.11 -7.57 12.80
C ALA A 81 5.24 -8.61 12.69
N GLY A 82 6.25 -8.37 11.85
CA GLY A 82 7.41 -9.23 11.71
C GLY A 82 8.20 -9.36 13.02
N MET A 83 8.30 -8.30 13.82
CA MET A 83 8.90 -8.35 15.16
C MET A 83 8.06 -9.13 16.17
N LEU A 84 6.74 -8.91 16.18
CA LEU A 84 5.81 -9.56 17.12
C LEU A 84 5.63 -11.05 16.82
N LEU A 85 5.66 -11.43 15.54
CA LEU A 85 5.44 -12.79 15.06
C LEU A 85 6.76 -13.58 14.87
N ARG A 86 7.88 -13.08 15.42
CA ARG A 86 9.12 -13.86 15.53
C ARG A 86 8.89 -15.08 16.40
N LEU A 87 9.41 -16.22 15.96
CA LEU A 87 9.31 -17.50 16.67
C LEU A 87 9.79 -17.33 18.13
N ALA A 88 8.91 -17.60 19.08
CA ALA A 88 9.26 -17.56 20.49
C ALA A 88 10.17 -18.73 20.87
N ARG A 89 10.92 -18.60 21.98
CA ARG A 89 11.83 -19.66 22.46
C ARG A 89 11.13 -20.99 22.75
N ASP A 90 9.84 -20.93 23.08
CA ASP A 90 9.01 -22.10 23.41
C ASP A 90 8.13 -22.54 22.24
N GLU A 91 8.41 -22.07 21.03
CA GLU A 91 7.69 -22.44 19.81
C GLU A 91 8.57 -23.25 18.87
N HIS A 92 7.97 -24.21 18.18
CA HIS A 92 8.67 -25.03 17.19
C HIS A 92 7.97 -24.95 15.84
N LYS A 93 8.77 -24.84 14.76
CA LYS A 93 8.29 -24.96 13.40
C LYS A 93 8.05 -26.42 13.05
N ARG A 94 6.82 -26.78 12.72
CA ARG A 94 6.45 -28.07 12.16
C ARG A 94 6.35 -27.97 10.64
N ARG A 95 6.64 -29.06 9.94
CA ARG A 95 6.32 -29.14 8.50
C ARG A 95 4.78 -29.09 8.32
N PRO A 96 4.25 -28.22 7.44
CA PRO A 96 2.83 -28.20 7.09
C PRO A 96 2.38 -29.56 6.60
N ALA A 97 1.21 -30.03 7.03
CA ALA A 97 0.55 -31.15 6.38
C ALA A 97 0.10 -30.71 4.98
N ALA A 98 0.22 -31.59 4.00
CA ALA A 98 -0.37 -31.32 2.69
C ALA A 98 -1.86 -31.67 2.78
N GLU A 99 -2.73 -30.69 2.54
CA GLU A 99 -4.16 -30.93 2.51
C GLU A 99 -4.67 -30.98 1.06
N PRO A 100 -5.56 -31.92 0.73
CA PRO A 100 -6.10 -32.02 -0.62
C PRO A 100 -7.03 -30.83 -0.90
N VAL A 101 -6.73 -30.08 -1.96
CA VAL A 101 -7.61 -29.02 -2.46
C VAL A 101 -8.65 -29.61 -3.41
N LEU A 102 -9.91 -29.18 -3.26
CA LEU A 102 -11.01 -29.57 -4.15
C LEU A 102 -10.66 -29.26 -5.62
N PRO A 103 -10.92 -30.18 -6.57
CA PRO A 103 -10.58 -29.97 -7.98
C PRO A 103 -11.14 -28.67 -8.56
N THR A 104 -12.36 -28.28 -8.16
CA THR A 104 -13.01 -27.03 -8.59
C THR A 104 -12.26 -25.80 -8.09
N THR A 105 -11.83 -25.79 -6.83
CA THR A 105 -11.03 -24.69 -6.24
C THR A 105 -9.68 -24.57 -6.93
N ARG A 106 -9.03 -25.70 -7.21
CA ARG A 106 -7.77 -25.75 -7.95
C ARG A 106 -7.91 -25.18 -9.35
N LEU A 107 -8.94 -25.60 -10.09
CA LEU A 107 -9.23 -25.09 -11.43
C LEU A 107 -9.46 -23.58 -11.39
N PHE A 108 -10.35 -23.11 -10.51
CA PHE A 108 -10.70 -21.70 -10.39
C PHE A 108 -9.49 -20.84 -10.02
N GLY A 109 -8.72 -21.24 -9.01
CA GLY A 109 -7.54 -20.52 -8.58
C GLY A 109 -6.42 -20.50 -9.63
N ALA A 110 -6.20 -21.61 -10.35
CA ALA A 110 -5.22 -21.67 -11.43
C ALA A 110 -5.60 -20.80 -12.63
N THR A 111 -6.91 -20.66 -12.93
CA THR A 111 -7.40 -19.75 -13.98
C THR A 111 -7.35 -18.28 -13.55
N LEU A 112 -7.74 -17.98 -12.31
CA LEU A 112 -7.77 -16.60 -11.81
C LEU A 112 -6.38 -16.02 -11.53
N LEU A 113 -5.40 -16.86 -11.16
CA LEU A 113 -4.05 -16.39 -10.84
C LEU A 113 -3.44 -15.53 -11.96
N PRO A 114 -3.33 -15.99 -13.23
CA PRO A 114 -2.75 -15.18 -14.30
C PRO A 114 -3.60 -13.95 -14.63
N ILE A 115 -4.93 -14.04 -14.54
CA ILE A 115 -5.83 -12.90 -14.77
C ILE A 115 -5.57 -11.82 -13.72
N THR A 116 -5.55 -12.21 -12.45
CA THR A 116 -5.33 -11.30 -11.32
C THR A 116 -3.93 -10.69 -11.39
N LEU A 117 -2.92 -11.48 -11.76
CA LEU A 117 -1.55 -10.99 -11.94
C LEU A 117 -1.47 -9.91 -13.03
N LEU A 118 -2.08 -10.17 -14.20
CA LEU A 118 -2.13 -9.21 -15.30
C LEU A 118 -2.92 -7.96 -14.93
N THR A 119 -4.05 -8.09 -14.22
CA THR A 119 -4.83 -6.96 -13.74
C THR A 119 -4.02 -6.12 -12.75
N GLY A 120 -3.33 -6.73 -11.80
CA GLY A 120 -2.47 -6.01 -10.85
C GLY A 120 -1.35 -5.24 -11.55
N GLY A 121 -0.64 -5.88 -12.48
CA GLY A 121 0.40 -5.24 -13.28
C GLY A 121 -0.15 -4.10 -14.15
N TYR A 122 -1.33 -4.28 -14.73
CA TYR A 122 -2.03 -3.25 -15.49
C TYR A 122 -2.35 -2.01 -14.63
N LEU A 123 -2.92 -2.22 -13.43
CA LEU A 123 -3.26 -1.13 -12.50
C LEU A 123 -2.04 -0.33 -12.06
N VAL A 124 -0.91 -1.00 -11.79
CA VAL A 124 0.35 -0.31 -11.48
C VAL A 124 0.85 0.45 -12.70
N ALA A 125 0.94 -0.20 -13.87
CA ALA A 125 1.51 0.42 -15.08
C ALA A 125 0.73 1.62 -15.62
N HIS A 126 -0.59 1.68 -15.36
CA HIS A 126 -1.49 2.71 -15.87
C HIS A 126 -1.98 3.68 -14.77
N GLY A 127 -1.36 3.69 -13.59
CA GLY A 127 -1.82 4.51 -12.46
C GLY A 127 -1.95 6.01 -12.75
N GLN A 128 -1.11 6.53 -13.63
CA GLN A 128 -1.14 7.92 -14.12
C GLN A 128 -2.21 8.20 -15.18
N LEU A 129 -2.82 7.15 -15.75
CA LEU A 129 -3.77 7.22 -16.86
C LEU A 129 -5.21 6.91 -16.44
N SER A 130 -5.39 5.84 -15.66
CA SER A 130 -6.71 5.28 -15.34
C SER A 130 -6.91 5.13 -13.82
N PRO A 131 -8.17 5.01 -13.36
CA PRO A 131 -8.46 4.74 -11.95
C PRO A 131 -7.75 3.47 -11.46
N GLY A 132 -7.14 3.56 -10.27
CA GLY A 132 -6.27 2.54 -9.72
C GLY A 132 -5.00 3.18 -9.18
N GLY A 133 -3.86 2.57 -9.47
CA GLY A 133 -2.54 3.02 -9.05
C GLY A 133 -1.73 1.93 -8.37
N GLY A 134 -0.59 2.34 -7.81
CA GLY A 134 0.37 1.50 -7.13
C GLY A 134 -0.26 0.71 -6.01
N PHE A 135 -0.98 1.38 -5.11
CA PHE A 135 -1.54 0.74 -3.92
C PHE A 135 -2.54 -0.37 -4.28
N GLN A 136 -3.57 -0.07 -5.08
CA GLN A 136 -4.57 -1.05 -5.49
C GLN A 136 -3.94 -2.15 -6.33
N GLY A 137 -3.04 -1.80 -7.26
CA GLY A 137 -2.31 -2.76 -8.08
C GLY A 137 -1.45 -3.71 -7.24
N GLY A 138 -0.73 -3.20 -6.23
CA GLY A 138 0.06 -3.97 -5.28
C GLY A 138 -0.78 -4.99 -4.51
N VAL A 139 -1.93 -4.57 -3.96
CA VAL A 139 -2.87 -5.48 -3.27
C VAL A 139 -3.39 -6.58 -4.21
N VAL A 140 -3.69 -6.23 -5.47
CA VAL A 140 -4.13 -7.21 -6.48
C VAL A 140 -2.99 -8.18 -6.84
N LEU A 141 -1.75 -7.72 -6.97
CA LEU A 141 -0.58 -8.57 -7.19
C LEU A 141 -0.34 -9.53 -6.01
N THR A 142 -0.45 -9.05 -4.78
CA THR A 142 -0.38 -9.89 -3.57
C THR A 142 -1.49 -10.94 -3.58
N THR A 143 -2.70 -10.58 -3.98
CA THR A 143 -3.83 -11.50 -4.12
C THR A 143 -3.53 -12.58 -5.15
N ALA A 144 -2.97 -12.21 -6.30
CA ALA A 144 -2.57 -13.15 -7.34
C ALA A 144 -1.56 -14.18 -6.80
N LEU A 145 -0.57 -13.76 -6.04
CA LEU A 145 0.40 -14.67 -5.41
C LEU A 145 -0.30 -15.63 -4.43
N HIS A 146 -1.22 -15.13 -3.59
CA HIS A 146 -1.91 -15.94 -2.59
C HIS A 146 -2.98 -16.86 -3.18
N LEU A 147 -3.47 -16.61 -4.40
CA LEU A 147 -4.26 -17.61 -5.12
C LEU A 147 -3.50 -18.91 -5.32
N ALA A 148 -2.16 -18.92 -5.35
CA ALA A 148 -1.39 -20.16 -5.40
C ALA A 148 -1.57 -21.03 -4.13
N TYR A 149 -1.81 -20.41 -2.97
CA TYR A 149 -2.14 -21.16 -1.75
C TYR A 149 -3.53 -21.77 -1.84
N VAL A 150 -4.52 -21.01 -2.33
CA VAL A 150 -5.90 -21.49 -2.50
C VAL A 150 -6.00 -22.57 -3.58
N ALA A 151 -5.26 -22.43 -4.68
CA ALA A 151 -5.33 -23.31 -5.84
C ALA A 151 -4.53 -24.61 -5.67
N ALA A 152 -3.44 -24.57 -4.90
CA ALA A 152 -2.51 -25.68 -4.79
C ALA A 152 -2.34 -26.14 -3.34
N ASP A 153 -1.39 -25.57 -2.61
CA ASP A 153 -1.10 -25.89 -1.22
C ASP A 153 -0.14 -24.84 -0.64
N TYR A 154 -0.08 -24.74 0.68
CA TYR A 154 0.83 -23.82 1.38
C TYR A 154 2.30 -24.06 0.99
N ARG A 155 2.69 -25.32 0.73
CA ARG A 155 4.06 -25.65 0.29
C ARG A 155 4.42 -25.02 -1.06
N VAL A 156 3.44 -24.92 -1.97
CA VAL A 156 3.63 -24.27 -3.29
C VAL A 156 3.81 -22.77 -3.09
N LEU A 157 2.94 -22.13 -2.31
CA LEU A 157 3.06 -20.71 -1.98
C LEU A 157 4.44 -20.40 -1.35
N LYS A 158 4.87 -21.21 -0.38
CA LYS A 158 6.16 -21.02 0.29
C LYS A 158 7.35 -21.10 -0.68
N ARG A 159 7.26 -21.93 -1.74
CA ARG A 159 8.31 -22.06 -2.75
C ARG A 159 8.39 -20.84 -3.69
N ILE A 160 7.25 -20.24 -4.02
CA ILE A 160 7.18 -19.12 -4.97
C ILE A 160 7.25 -17.74 -4.28
N ARG A 161 7.32 -17.72 -2.94
CA ARG A 161 7.39 -16.51 -2.10
C ARG A 161 8.77 -16.39 -1.44
N PRO A 162 9.80 -15.89 -2.15
CA PRO A 162 11.14 -15.71 -1.58
C PRO A 162 11.13 -14.56 -0.57
N LEU A 163 10.76 -14.83 0.69
CA LEU A 163 10.55 -13.82 1.72
C LEU A 163 11.74 -12.88 1.91
N ALA A 164 12.97 -13.41 1.93
CA ALA A 164 14.16 -12.57 2.06
C ALA A 164 14.31 -11.54 0.92
N VAL A 165 13.90 -11.89 -0.31
CA VAL A 165 13.92 -10.97 -1.45
C VAL A 165 12.80 -9.95 -1.32
N LEU A 166 11.61 -10.39 -0.89
CA LEU A 166 10.46 -9.52 -0.71
C LEU A 166 10.67 -8.53 0.43
N ASP A 167 11.24 -8.94 1.57
CA ASP A 167 11.60 -8.05 2.69
C ASP A 167 12.58 -6.96 2.25
N VAL A 168 13.59 -7.33 1.46
CA VAL A 168 14.57 -6.36 0.93
C VAL A 168 13.92 -5.45 -0.12
N THR A 169 13.04 -6.01 -0.95
CA THR A 169 12.31 -5.26 -1.98
C THR A 169 11.36 -4.25 -1.34
N ASP A 170 10.65 -4.63 -0.28
CA ASP A 170 9.81 -3.77 0.55
C ASP A 170 10.63 -2.58 1.07
N ALA A 171 11.74 -2.84 1.77
CA ALA A 171 12.61 -1.80 2.30
C ALA A 171 13.21 -0.88 1.21
N ILE A 172 13.60 -1.44 0.06
CA ILE A 172 14.12 -0.65 -1.07
C ILE A 172 13.02 0.20 -1.69
N ALA A 173 11.83 -0.35 -1.89
CA ALA A 173 10.71 0.36 -2.51
C ALA A 173 10.23 1.51 -1.61
N ALA A 174 10.08 1.25 -0.31
CA ALA A 174 9.84 2.25 0.71
C ALA A 174 10.89 3.37 0.71
N GLY A 175 12.17 2.98 0.79
CA GLY A 175 13.29 3.92 0.73
C GLY A 175 13.36 4.71 -0.58
N SER A 176 12.91 4.12 -1.70
CA SER A 176 12.93 4.76 -3.01
C SER A 176 11.97 5.94 -3.09
N TYR A 177 10.78 5.86 -2.48
CA TYR A 177 9.87 7.00 -2.41
C TYR A 177 10.57 8.16 -1.70
N ALA A 178 11.10 7.91 -0.50
CA ALA A 178 11.79 8.93 0.28
C ALA A 178 12.97 9.54 -0.48
N ALA A 179 13.78 8.70 -1.14
CA ALA A 179 14.96 9.10 -1.91
C ALA A 179 14.60 9.92 -3.15
N LEU A 180 13.54 9.56 -3.88
CA LEU A 180 13.06 10.32 -5.04
C LEU A 180 12.71 11.76 -4.65
N GLY A 181 12.13 11.97 -3.46
CA GLY A 181 11.87 13.31 -2.96
C GLY A 181 13.14 14.12 -2.66
N LEU A 182 14.22 13.47 -2.20
CA LEU A 182 15.50 14.13 -1.93
C LEU A 182 16.19 14.61 -3.22
N ILE A 183 15.92 13.98 -4.37
CA ILE A 183 16.46 14.41 -5.67
C ILE A 183 16.02 15.83 -6.01
N GLY A 184 14.75 16.17 -5.73
CA GLY A 184 14.24 17.54 -5.92
C GLY A 184 15.00 18.56 -5.08
N LEU A 185 15.24 18.25 -3.80
CA LEU A 185 16.02 19.11 -2.90
C LEU A 185 17.47 19.28 -3.36
N ALA A 186 18.10 18.20 -3.83
CA ALA A 186 19.47 18.24 -4.33
C ALA A 186 19.62 19.14 -5.58
N GLN A 187 18.54 19.34 -6.34
CA GLN A 187 18.50 20.23 -7.50
C GLN A 187 18.04 21.65 -7.16
N GLY A 188 17.85 21.98 -5.87
CA GLY A 188 17.37 23.28 -5.42
C GLY A 188 15.86 23.50 -5.60
N ALA A 189 15.11 22.45 -5.93
CA ALA A 189 13.65 22.46 -5.99
C ALA A 189 13.03 22.00 -4.65
N GLY A 190 11.71 22.01 -4.57
CA GLY A 190 11.00 21.44 -3.41
C GLY A 190 11.17 19.93 -3.30
N TYR A 191 10.97 19.38 -2.10
CA TYR A 191 10.87 17.94 -1.89
C TYR A 191 9.74 17.35 -2.76
N LEU A 192 9.99 16.22 -3.43
CA LEU A 192 9.09 15.59 -4.40
C LEU A 192 8.73 16.47 -5.61
N ALA A 193 9.45 17.57 -5.85
CA ALA A 193 9.29 18.30 -7.10
C ALA A 193 9.63 17.38 -8.27
N ASN A 194 8.77 17.36 -9.29
CA ASN A 194 9.01 16.56 -10.48
C ASN A 194 10.28 17.03 -11.21
N THR A 195 11.31 16.17 -11.22
CA THR A 195 12.57 16.39 -11.96
C THR A 195 12.65 15.57 -13.26
N LEU A 196 11.60 14.81 -13.60
CA LEU A 196 11.57 13.94 -14.77
C LEU A 196 10.79 14.59 -15.93
N PRO A 197 11.08 14.24 -17.19
CA PRO A 197 10.28 14.68 -18.32
C PRO A 197 8.81 14.25 -18.15
N LEU A 198 7.88 15.18 -18.40
CA LEU A 198 6.45 14.91 -18.24
C LEU A 198 5.86 13.98 -19.32
N GLY A 199 6.61 13.70 -20.39
CA GLY A 199 6.16 12.89 -21.51
C GLY A 199 4.99 13.53 -22.27
N THR A 200 4.24 12.68 -22.98
CA THR A 200 3.07 13.09 -23.78
C THR A 200 1.80 12.75 -23.02
N PHE A 201 0.88 13.72 -22.86
CA PHE A 201 -0.43 13.48 -22.24
C PHE A 201 -1.09 12.19 -22.75
N ASN A 202 -1.66 11.42 -21.83
CA ASN A 202 -2.36 10.16 -22.11
C ASN A 202 -1.48 9.03 -22.68
N ALA A 203 -0.15 9.16 -22.68
CA ALA A 203 0.79 8.09 -22.96
C ALA A 203 1.31 7.44 -21.67
N LEU A 204 1.80 6.20 -21.74
CA LEU A 204 2.38 5.51 -20.58
C LEU A 204 3.58 6.26 -19.98
N SER A 205 4.35 6.97 -20.80
CA SER A 205 5.49 7.78 -20.38
C SER A 205 5.10 9.15 -19.78
N SER A 206 3.81 9.43 -19.63
CA SER A 206 3.32 10.70 -19.08
C SER A 206 3.58 10.84 -17.57
N SER A 207 3.35 12.03 -17.02
CA SER A 207 3.31 12.36 -15.58
C SER A 207 4.65 12.44 -14.84
N GLY A 208 5.76 12.10 -15.50
CA GLY A 208 7.11 12.20 -14.93
C GLY A 208 7.24 11.39 -13.63
N LEU A 209 7.56 12.08 -12.54
CA LEU A 209 7.78 11.49 -11.22
C LEU A 209 6.56 10.76 -10.65
N VAL A 210 5.33 11.18 -11.01
CA VAL A 210 4.09 10.54 -10.56
C VAL A 210 4.04 9.07 -10.96
N ALA A 211 4.36 8.73 -12.22
CA ALA A 211 4.38 7.34 -12.68
C ALA A 211 5.45 6.50 -11.96
N VAL A 212 6.61 7.09 -11.66
CA VAL A 212 7.71 6.40 -10.97
C VAL A 212 7.36 6.14 -9.51
N ILE A 213 6.83 7.14 -8.80
CA ILE A 213 6.37 6.98 -7.42
C ILE A 213 5.25 5.94 -7.37
N ASN A 214 4.28 6.01 -8.28
CA ASN A 214 3.19 5.05 -8.37
C ASN A 214 3.71 3.61 -8.55
N ALA A 215 4.72 3.40 -9.40
CA ALA A 215 5.35 2.09 -9.57
C ALA A 215 6.08 1.62 -8.31
N ALA A 216 6.84 2.52 -7.66
CA ALA A 216 7.52 2.23 -6.39
C ALA A 216 6.54 1.80 -5.30
N VAL A 217 5.43 2.54 -5.13
CA VAL A 217 4.35 2.20 -4.19
C VAL A 217 3.71 0.85 -4.54
N GLY A 218 3.53 0.53 -5.83
CA GLY A 218 3.01 -0.79 -6.22
C GLY A 218 3.92 -1.95 -5.83
N VAL A 219 5.24 -1.75 -5.90
CA VAL A 219 6.23 -2.73 -5.47
C VAL A 219 6.28 -2.83 -3.94
N GLU A 220 6.29 -1.70 -3.24
CA GLU A 220 6.25 -1.64 -1.77
C GLU A 220 5.01 -2.38 -1.26
N VAL A 221 3.80 -1.93 -1.61
CA VAL A 221 2.54 -2.55 -1.14
C VAL A 221 2.48 -4.03 -1.51
N GLY A 222 2.86 -4.37 -2.74
CA GLY A 222 2.87 -5.75 -3.21
C GLY A 222 3.78 -6.66 -2.37
N SER A 223 4.97 -6.20 -2.03
CA SER A 223 5.93 -6.95 -1.21
C SER A 223 5.58 -6.94 0.27
N ALA A 224 5.30 -5.77 0.84
CA ALA A 224 4.88 -5.54 2.23
C ALA A 224 3.70 -6.44 2.63
N VAL A 225 2.61 -6.45 1.84
CA VAL A 225 1.43 -7.25 2.15
C VAL A 225 1.72 -8.74 2.00
N VAL A 226 2.58 -9.15 1.07
CA VAL A 226 2.99 -10.55 0.97
C VAL A 226 3.77 -11.01 2.19
N VAL A 227 4.70 -10.18 2.68
CA VAL A 227 5.49 -10.45 3.89
C VAL A 227 4.59 -10.49 5.12
N LEU A 228 3.66 -9.55 5.24
CA LEU A 228 2.71 -9.51 6.35
C LEU A 228 1.87 -10.78 6.42
N LEU A 229 1.22 -11.15 5.30
CA LEU A 229 0.41 -12.36 5.21
C LEU A 229 1.24 -13.62 5.43
N ALA A 230 2.49 -13.61 4.99
CA ALA A 230 3.42 -14.71 5.24
C ALA A 230 3.66 -14.93 6.72
N HIS A 231 3.94 -13.88 7.49
CA HIS A 231 4.14 -14.01 8.93
C HIS A 231 2.91 -14.57 9.64
N PHE A 232 1.70 -14.11 9.27
CA PHE A 232 0.46 -14.65 9.82
C PHE A 232 0.23 -16.11 9.43
N LEU A 233 0.43 -16.47 8.15
CA LEU A 233 0.25 -17.84 7.67
C LEU A 233 1.27 -18.80 8.29
N ASP A 234 2.53 -18.40 8.39
CA ASP A 234 3.59 -19.20 9.02
C ASP A 234 3.25 -19.46 10.49
N GLN A 235 2.73 -18.46 11.21
CA GLN A 235 2.27 -18.60 12.59
C GLN A 235 1.05 -19.54 12.71
N ALA A 236 0.08 -19.42 11.80
CA ALA A 236 -1.13 -20.24 11.83
C ALA A 236 -0.88 -21.71 11.43
N VAL A 237 0.05 -21.96 10.51
CA VAL A 237 0.23 -23.27 9.86
C VAL A 237 1.47 -24.02 10.36
N GLU A 238 2.57 -23.32 10.64
CA GLU A 238 3.84 -23.95 11.01
C GLU A 238 4.16 -23.89 12.50
N VAL A 239 3.66 -22.90 13.24
CA VAL A 239 4.07 -22.67 14.63
C VAL A 239 3.15 -23.40 15.60
N THR A 240 3.76 -24.22 16.46
CA THR A 240 3.05 -24.93 17.54
C THR A 240 3.71 -24.66 18.89
N PRO A 241 2.92 -24.47 19.98
CA PRO A 241 3.47 -24.35 21.32
C PRO A 241 4.20 -25.63 21.70
N ARG A 242 5.37 -25.51 22.35
CA ARG A 242 6.07 -26.64 22.94
C ARG A 242 5.14 -27.27 23.99
N ARG A 243 4.69 -28.51 23.75
CA ARG A 243 3.94 -29.27 24.75
C ARG A 243 4.76 -29.32 26.03
N ARG A 244 4.27 -28.67 27.09
CA ARG A 244 4.76 -28.88 28.45
C ARG A 244 4.42 -30.32 28.80
N ASN A 245 5.40 -31.22 28.77
CA ASN A 245 5.24 -32.54 29.37
C ASN A 245 4.84 -32.32 30.83
N ARG A 246 3.59 -32.65 31.16
CA ARG A 246 3.17 -32.88 32.55
C ARG A 246 3.54 -34.31 32.91
#